data_AF-A0A829HPV7-F1
#
_entry.id   AF-A0A829HPV7-F1
#
_cell.length_a   1.000
_cell.length_b   1.000
_cell.length_c   1.000
_cell.angle_alpha   90.00
_cell.angle_beta   90.00
_cell.angle_gamma   90.00
#
_symmetry.space_group_name_H-M   'P 1'
#
loop_
_entity.id
_entity.type
_entity.pdbx_description
1 polymer ?
#
loop_
_entity_poly.entity_id
_entity_poly.type
_entity_poly.pdbx_seq_one_letter_code
_entity_poly.pdbx_strand_id
1 'polypeptide(L)'
;MGMSHFSRLRRTATGPRLITTALGLMLVAALPIPATHNTARAEAAHDAVLAAIANTKGTFLVYNFGGGNPAPFRNAAGNEYTLDNGGHLMVIKSASSRLRANLLVDTHSGYQSRCERDPRARTSEGLWQASETYKPMAAWVAMGKPTFIINANFFDVRGQKGGNWKSTGCTSPLGAYVDTANGSANYNKQVTGTRVYAGKQALSGGDEVWTALATMVFSQGSAPEVIASAGPKDFGYATAPLEGLMDKGVQFVAVSGLKLLLPGFTEQLNDPGPAAARTALGYKSATDELMVFQGGSYTPDNLQDLYRGLGVDKAIALDGGSSSAIVLRRDAGGMWAGYGSPKGNCDTTYTLCDAAGGVGRALPSWLGFS
;
A
#
# COMPACT_ATOMS: atom_id res chain seq x y z
N MET A 1 42.36 -20.93 -36.53
CA MET A 1 41.19 -21.80 -36.79
C MET A 1 39.98 -20.87 -36.84
N GLY A 2 39.60 -20.35 -38.00
CA GLY A 2 38.69 -21.01 -38.97
C GLY A 2 37.26 -20.88 -38.44
N MET A 3 36.24 -20.33 -39.12
CA MET A 3 36.02 -20.07 -40.53
C MET A 3 34.68 -19.29 -40.66
N SER A 4 34.64 -18.23 -41.50
CA SER A 4 33.63 -17.91 -42.56
C SER A 4 32.10 -18.05 -42.29
N HIS A 5 31.19 -17.16 -42.73
CA HIS A 5 30.93 -16.60 -44.06
C HIS A 5 30.10 -15.28 -43.95
N PHE A 6 30.48 -14.17 -44.58
CA PHE A 6 29.99 -13.65 -45.89
C PHE A 6 28.45 -13.69 -46.08
N SER A 7 27.78 -12.55 -46.27
CA SER A 7 27.69 -11.98 -47.63
C SER A 7 27.24 -10.51 -47.66
N ARG A 8 27.95 -9.73 -48.49
CA ARG A 8 27.59 -8.38 -48.98
C ARG A 8 26.83 -8.50 -50.30
N LEU A 9 25.95 -7.55 -50.60
CA LEU A 9 25.67 -7.01 -51.95
C LEU A 9 25.04 -5.62 -51.78
N ARG A 10 25.85 -4.56 -51.90
CA ARG A 10 26.01 -3.63 -53.04
C ARG A 10 24.74 -2.83 -53.40
N ARG A 11 24.82 -1.54 -53.07
CA ARG A 11 24.02 -0.42 -53.60
C ARG A 11 24.33 -0.17 -55.07
N THR A 12 23.31 0.16 -55.85
CA THR A 12 23.40 1.01 -57.03
C THR A 12 22.25 2.02 -56.99
N ALA A 13 22.57 3.27 -57.32
CA ALA A 13 21.67 4.41 -57.36
C ALA A 13 21.23 4.69 -58.80
N THR A 14 20.00 5.13 -58.99
CA THR A 14 19.55 5.90 -60.15
C THR A 14 18.34 6.77 -59.77
N GLY A 15 18.40 8.04 -60.17
CA GLY A 15 17.42 9.09 -59.89
C GLY A 15 16.20 9.11 -60.84
N PRO A 16 15.39 10.20 -60.83
CA PRO A 16 13.95 10.10 -60.67
C PRO A 16 13.14 10.37 -61.94
N ARG A 17 11.94 9.79 -62.05
CA ARG A 17 10.86 10.27 -62.92
C ARG A 17 9.49 10.14 -62.24
N LEU A 18 8.90 11.32 -62.00
CA LEU A 18 7.48 11.69 -61.98
C LEU A 18 6.44 10.56 -62.00
N ILE A 19 5.65 10.46 -60.93
CA ILE A 19 4.28 9.94 -60.96
C ILE A 19 3.37 10.98 -60.28
N THR A 20 2.41 11.48 -61.05
CA THR A 20 1.33 12.38 -60.68
C THR A 20 0.23 11.65 -59.89
N THR A 21 -0.06 12.18 -58.70
CA THR A 21 -1.38 12.40 -58.07
C THR A 21 -2.47 11.32 -58.13
N ALA A 22 -2.82 10.78 -56.96
CA ALA A 22 -4.20 10.71 -56.47
C ALA A 22 -4.20 10.68 -54.93
N LEU A 23 -4.60 11.79 -54.30
CA LEU A 23 -4.85 11.88 -52.87
C LEU A 23 -6.19 11.18 -52.56
N GLY A 24 -6.15 10.11 -51.78
CA GLY A 24 -7.32 9.53 -51.11
C GLY A 24 -7.19 9.72 -49.60
N LEU A 25 -7.48 10.92 -49.10
CA LEU A 25 -7.62 11.16 -47.67
C LEU A 25 -8.97 10.57 -47.22
N MET A 26 -8.98 9.36 -46.68
CA MET A 26 -10.10 8.94 -45.82
C MET A 26 -9.97 9.67 -44.49
N LEU A 27 -10.72 10.77 -44.37
CA LEU A 27 -10.97 11.43 -43.10
C LEU A 27 -11.93 10.53 -42.31
N VAL A 28 -11.40 9.64 -41.46
CA VAL A 28 -12.20 9.05 -40.39
C VAL A 28 -12.52 10.19 -39.42
N ALA A 29 -13.77 10.66 -39.44
CA ALA A 29 -14.27 11.58 -38.43
C ALA A 29 -14.22 10.85 -37.07
N ALA A 30 -13.12 11.04 -36.33
CA ALA A 30 -13.09 10.75 -34.92
C ALA A 30 -14.04 11.75 -34.25
N LEU A 31 -15.28 11.32 -34.00
CA LEU A 31 -16.21 12.08 -33.16
C LEU A 31 -15.51 12.33 -31.81
N PRO A 32 -15.29 13.58 -31.38
CA PRO A 32 -14.83 13.85 -30.04
C PRO A 32 -15.90 13.33 -29.08
N ILE A 33 -15.57 12.31 -28.28
CA ILE A 33 -16.40 11.95 -27.13
C ILE A 33 -16.47 13.20 -26.26
N PRO A 34 -17.66 13.78 -26.01
CA PRO A 34 -17.75 15.02 -25.27
C PRO A 34 -17.25 14.77 -23.84
N ALA A 35 -16.40 15.68 -23.34
CA ALA A 35 -15.84 15.62 -21.98
C ALA A 35 -16.91 15.44 -20.89
N THR A 36 -18.15 15.85 -21.16
CA THR A 36 -19.33 15.71 -20.30
C THR A 36 -19.74 14.26 -20.01
N HIS A 37 -19.45 13.32 -20.91
CA HIS A 37 -19.79 11.91 -20.71
C HIS A 37 -18.85 11.23 -19.69
N ASN A 38 -17.59 11.67 -19.62
CA ASN A 38 -16.61 11.12 -18.69
C ASN A 38 -16.82 11.65 -17.26
N THR A 39 -17.21 12.93 -17.12
CA THR A 39 -17.54 13.52 -15.82
C THR A 39 -18.80 12.92 -15.24
N ALA A 40 -19.89 12.78 -16.02
CA ALA A 40 -21.14 12.15 -15.55
C ALA A 40 -20.94 10.70 -15.08
N ARG A 41 -20.04 9.95 -15.75
CA ARG A 41 -19.65 8.60 -15.31
C ARG A 41 -18.86 8.63 -14.00
N ALA A 42 -17.97 9.62 -13.83
CA ALA A 42 -17.19 9.78 -12.61
C ALA A 42 -18.06 10.16 -11.41
N GLU A 43 -18.98 11.10 -11.59
CA GLU A 43 -19.99 11.48 -10.60
C GLU A 43 -20.84 10.27 -10.19
N ALA A 44 -21.38 9.51 -11.16
CA ALA A 44 -22.19 8.33 -10.85
C ALA A 44 -21.42 7.24 -10.08
N ALA A 45 -20.15 7.00 -10.42
CA ALA A 45 -19.31 6.06 -9.70
C ALA A 45 -18.98 6.55 -8.27
N HIS A 46 -18.75 7.85 -8.12
CA HIS A 46 -18.54 8.49 -6.82
C HIS A 46 -19.77 8.40 -5.93
N ASP A 47 -20.94 8.76 -6.46
CA ASP A 47 -22.22 8.68 -5.77
C ASP A 47 -22.56 7.25 -5.35
N ALA A 48 -22.26 6.25 -6.19
CA ALA A 48 -22.47 4.85 -5.84
C ALA A 48 -21.64 4.41 -4.62
N VAL A 49 -20.37 4.82 -4.55
CA VAL A 49 -19.50 4.53 -3.40
C VAL A 49 -20.00 5.26 -2.15
N LEU A 50 -20.31 6.55 -2.25
CA LEU A 50 -20.82 7.32 -1.12
C LEU A 50 -22.17 6.81 -0.61
N ALA A 51 -23.07 6.41 -1.51
CA ALA A 51 -24.35 5.81 -1.15
C ALA A 51 -24.14 4.49 -0.40
N ALA A 52 -23.18 3.65 -0.81
CA ALA A 52 -22.86 2.42 -0.10
C ALA A 52 -22.28 2.70 1.31
N ILE A 53 -21.39 3.70 1.44
CA ILE A 53 -20.83 4.12 2.73
C ILE A 53 -21.93 4.68 3.65
N ALA A 54 -22.83 5.50 3.11
CA ALA A 54 -23.95 6.08 3.85
C ALA A 54 -24.88 4.98 4.38
N ASN A 55 -25.19 3.98 3.55
CA ASN A 55 -26.10 2.88 3.88
C ASN A 55 -25.40 1.66 4.51
N THR A 56 -24.17 1.80 4.97
CA THR A 56 -23.42 0.71 5.60
C THR A 56 -24.14 0.19 6.84
N LYS A 57 -24.40 -1.13 6.84
CA LYS A 57 -24.94 -1.87 7.99
C LYS A 57 -23.84 -2.76 8.56
N GLY A 58 -23.87 -2.95 9.88
CA GLY A 58 -22.92 -3.84 10.56
C GLY A 58 -21.59 -3.16 10.90
N THR A 59 -20.50 -3.93 10.83
CA THR A 59 -19.20 -3.51 11.37
C THR A 59 -18.35 -2.71 10.38
N PHE A 60 -18.46 -3.00 9.09
CA PHE A 60 -17.74 -2.34 8.00
C PHE A 60 -18.47 -2.53 6.67
N LEU A 61 -18.09 -1.75 5.66
CA LEU A 61 -18.39 -1.97 4.25
C LEU A 61 -17.14 -2.48 3.54
N VAL A 62 -17.30 -3.37 2.56
CA VAL A 62 -16.32 -3.61 1.50
C VAL A 62 -16.98 -3.29 0.16
N TYR A 63 -16.52 -2.22 -0.49
CA TYR A 63 -16.91 -1.86 -1.84
C TYR A 63 -15.90 -2.43 -2.82
N ASN A 64 -16.37 -3.26 -3.76
CA ASN A 64 -15.54 -3.94 -4.72
C ASN A 64 -15.59 -3.20 -6.05
N PHE A 65 -14.44 -2.68 -6.48
CA PHE A 65 -14.28 -2.12 -7.81
C PHE A 65 -14.05 -3.23 -8.84
N GLY A 66 -14.39 -2.98 -10.10
CA GLY A 66 -14.31 -3.98 -11.16
C GLY A 66 -15.66 -4.25 -11.82
N GLY A 67 -15.63 -4.91 -12.98
CA GLY A 67 -16.81 -5.48 -13.62
C GLY A 67 -17.97 -4.48 -13.79
N GLY A 68 -17.65 -3.27 -14.25
CA GLY A 68 -18.63 -2.19 -14.43
C GLY A 68 -18.87 -1.30 -13.21
N ASN A 69 -18.17 -1.54 -12.10
CA ASN A 69 -18.14 -0.66 -10.91
C ASN A 69 -16.77 0.00 -10.82
N PRO A 70 -16.48 1.03 -11.64
CA PRO A 70 -15.14 1.60 -11.68
C PRO A 70 -14.85 2.42 -10.41
N ALA A 71 -13.58 2.53 -10.05
CA ALA A 71 -13.14 3.39 -8.96
C ALA A 71 -13.24 4.88 -9.37
N PRO A 72 -13.80 5.76 -8.52
CA PRO A 72 -13.85 7.19 -8.77
C PRO A 72 -12.59 7.89 -8.23
N PHE A 73 -12.06 8.86 -8.98
CA PHE A 73 -10.85 9.58 -8.65
C PHE A 73 -11.03 11.08 -8.86
N ARG A 74 -10.35 11.87 -8.01
CA ARG A 74 -10.25 13.32 -8.16
C ARG A 74 -8.80 13.78 -7.98
N ASN A 75 -8.22 14.35 -9.03
CA ASN A 75 -6.85 14.85 -8.96
C ASN A 75 -6.75 16.19 -8.20
N ALA A 76 -5.52 16.68 -7.97
CA ALA A 76 -5.31 17.94 -7.27
C ALA A 76 -5.89 19.18 -7.98
N ALA A 77 -6.10 19.11 -9.30
CA ALA A 77 -6.75 20.18 -10.08
C ALA A 77 -8.28 20.14 -10.00
N GLY A 78 -8.87 19.14 -9.34
CA GLY A 78 -10.31 18.95 -9.22
C GLY A 78 -10.94 18.21 -10.39
N ASN A 79 -10.16 17.71 -11.34
CA ASN A 79 -10.70 16.90 -12.44
C ASN A 79 -11.08 15.52 -11.93
N GLU A 80 -12.29 15.10 -12.29
CA GLU A 80 -12.83 13.80 -11.93
C GLU A 80 -12.69 12.81 -13.08
N TYR A 81 -12.38 11.57 -12.73
CA TYR A 81 -12.24 10.48 -13.68
C TYR A 81 -12.49 9.13 -13.01
N THR A 82 -12.60 8.07 -13.82
CA THR A 82 -12.75 6.71 -13.32
C THR A 82 -11.77 5.75 -13.96
N LEU A 83 -11.40 4.70 -13.24
CA LEU A 83 -10.65 3.55 -13.78
C LEU A 83 -11.31 2.25 -13.33
N ASP A 84 -11.36 1.25 -14.21
CA ASP A 84 -11.96 -0.07 -13.92
C ASP A 84 -10.87 -1.13 -13.70
N ASN A 85 -9.91 -0.81 -12.82
CA ASN A 85 -8.73 -1.65 -12.59
C ASN A 85 -8.88 -2.53 -11.33
N GLY A 86 -10.11 -2.77 -10.86
CA GLY A 86 -10.41 -3.62 -9.70
C GLY A 86 -9.99 -3.02 -8.36
N GLY A 87 -9.98 -3.86 -7.31
CA GLY A 87 -9.58 -3.51 -5.95
C GLY A 87 -10.75 -3.44 -4.95
N HIS A 88 -10.41 -3.38 -3.67
CA HIS A 88 -11.33 -3.40 -2.55
C HIS A 88 -11.14 -2.15 -1.70
N LEU A 89 -12.23 -1.41 -1.47
CA LEU A 89 -12.27 -0.33 -0.50
C LEU A 89 -13.10 -0.78 0.71
N MET A 90 -12.42 -1.09 1.80
CA MET A 90 -13.06 -1.35 3.08
C MET A 90 -13.24 -0.04 3.85
N VAL A 91 -14.42 0.20 4.42
CA VAL A 91 -14.76 1.41 5.18
C VAL A 91 -15.31 1.03 6.55
N ILE A 92 -14.76 1.64 7.59
CA ILE A 92 -15.11 1.42 9.00
C ILE A 92 -15.52 2.75 9.60
N LYS A 93 -16.79 2.85 10.03
CA LYS A 93 -17.36 4.06 10.63
C LYS A 93 -17.11 4.08 12.14
N SER A 94 -17.08 5.28 12.72
CA SER A 94 -16.76 5.51 14.13
C SER A 94 -15.39 4.90 14.50
N ALA A 95 -14.42 5.06 13.61
CA ALA A 95 -13.13 4.41 13.68
C ALA A 95 -12.37 4.81 14.95
N SER A 96 -12.44 6.08 15.36
CA SER A 96 -11.76 6.61 16.54
C SER A 96 -12.11 5.88 17.84
N SER A 97 -13.37 5.43 17.98
CA SER A 97 -13.87 4.81 19.21
C SER A 97 -13.94 3.29 19.13
N ARG A 98 -13.94 2.70 17.93
CA ARG A 98 -14.19 1.26 17.72
C ARG A 98 -12.94 0.46 17.43
N LEU A 99 -11.94 1.06 16.77
CA LEU A 99 -10.81 0.31 16.27
C LEU A 99 -9.80 -0.02 17.36
N ARG A 100 -9.38 -1.28 17.39
CA ARG A 100 -8.16 -1.68 18.10
C ARG A 100 -7.16 -2.24 17.11
N ALA A 101 -6.16 -1.43 16.83
CA ALA A 101 -5.04 -1.82 15.99
C ALA A 101 -4.03 -2.67 16.78
N ASN A 102 -3.37 -3.60 16.12
CA ASN A 102 -2.23 -4.35 16.64
C ASN A 102 -1.26 -4.72 15.50
N LEU A 103 0.01 -4.94 15.84
CA LEU A 103 1.03 -5.37 14.87
C LEU A 103 1.48 -6.80 15.15
N LEU A 104 1.89 -7.50 14.08
CA LEU A 104 2.73 -8.68 14.23
C LEU A 104 4.17 -8.21 14.43
N VAL A 105 4.54 -7.92 15.67
CA VAL A 105 5.91 -7.52 16.03
C VAL A 105 6.74 -8.77 16.28
N ASP A 106 8.00 -8.74 15.84
CA ASP A 106 8.96 -9.75 16.20
C ASP A 106 9.38 -9.57 17.66
N THR A 107 9.25 -10.62 18.48
CA THR A 107 9.63 -10.56 19.90
C THR A 107 11.13 -10.76 20.12
N HIS A 108 11.87 -11.15 19.07
CA HIS A 108 13.30 -11.51 19.10
C HIS A 108 13.62 -12.61 20.12
N SER A 109 12.61 -13.45 20.42
CA SER A 109 12.67 -14.49 21.44
C SER A 109 12.06 -15.80 20.93
N GLY A 110 12.45 -16.93 21.52
CA GLY A 110 11.93 -18.24 21.14
C GLY A 110 12.11 -18.51 19.63
N TYR A 111 11.03 -18.92 18.96
CA TYR A 111 11.03 -19.16 17.52
C TYR A 111 11.31 -17.89 16.70
N GLN A 112 10.89 -16.72 17.17
CA GLN A 112 11.08 -15.45 16.48
C GLN A 112 12.50 -14.88 16.65
N SER A 113 13.43 -15.64 17.24
CA SER A 113 14.85 -15.23 17.34
C SER A 113 15.73 -15.80 16.21
N ARG A 114 15.13 -16.34 15.14
CA ARG A 114 15.89 -17.06 14.10
C ARG A 114 16.66 -16.07 13.22
N CYS A 115 16.07 -14.93 12.86
CA CYS A 115 16.74 -13.92 12.05
C CYS A 115 17.97 -13.31 12.73
N GLU A 116 17.95 -13.14 14.05
CA GLU A 116 19.08 -12.66 14.87
C GLU A 116 20.18 -13.73 15.02
N ARG A 117 19.89 -14.99 14.68
CA ARG A 117 20.85 -16.09 14.73
C ARG A 117 21.39 -16.47 13.36
N ASP A 118 20.81 -15.93 12.28
CA ASP A 118 21.29 -16.18 10.92
C ASP A 118 22.37 -15.14 10.53
N PRO A 119 23.66 -15.48 10.52
CA PRO A 119 24.72 -14.55 10.14
C PRO A 119 24.62 -14.08 8.68
N ARG A 120 23.80 -14.77 7.87
CA ARG A 120 23.52 -14.43 6.48
C ARG A 120 22.45 -13.34 6.36
N ALA A 121 21.60 -13.16 7.38
CA ALA A 121 20.52 -12.16 7.43
C ALA A 121 21.03 -10.77 7.82
N ARG A 122 22.04 -10.30 7.09
CA ARG A 122 22.63 -8.97 7.27
C ARG A 122 22.91 -8.33 5.93
N THR A 123 22.69 -7.04 5.81
CA THR A 123 23.10 -6.27 4.63
C THR A 123 24.63 -6.12 4.58
N SER A 124 25.16 -5.57 3.49
CA SER A 124 26.60 -5.37 3.30
C SER A 124 27.23 -4.46 4.38
N GLU A 125 26.50 -3.42 4.82
CA GLU A 125 26.92 -2.54 5.91
C GLU A 125 26.75 -3.14 7.30
N GLY A 126 26.22 -4.37 7.40
CA GLY A 126 26.07 -5.11 8.65
C GLY A 126 24.78 -4.86 9.40
N LEU A 127 23.80 -4.18 8.80
CA LEU A 127 22.47 -4.01 9.41
C LEU A 127 21.78 -5.38 9.54
N TRP A 128 21.28 -5.66 10.74
CA TRP A 128 20.45 -6.82 11.02
C TRP A 128 19.13 -6.76 10.27
N GLN A 129 18.76 -7.87 9.64
CA GLN A 129 17.45 -8.09 9.05
C GLN A 129 16.70 -9.00 10.00
N ALA A 130 15.97 -8.40 10.94
CA ALA A 130 15.64 -9.01 12.24
C ALA A 130 14.15 -9.30 12.41
N SER A 131 13.40 -9.42 11.32
CA SER A 131 11.98 -9.79 11.40
C SER A 131 11.72 -11.03 10.58
N GLU A 132 11.04 -11.98 11.22
CA GLU A 132 10.50 -13.16 10.54
C GLU A 132 9.43 -12.75 9.52
N THR A 133 9.37 -13.49 8.40
CA THR A 133 8.40 -13.21 7.33
C THR A 133 7.24 -14.20 7.37
N TYR A 134 6.02 -13.67 7.24
CA TYR A 134 4.78 -14.45 7.29
C TYR A 134 3.98 -14.25 6.01
N LYS A 135 3.42 -15.34 5.47
CA LYS A 135 2.37 -15.26 4.45
C LYS A 135 1.06 -14.72 5.05
N PRO A 136 0.13 -14.16 4.26
CA PRO A 136 -1.07 -13.51 4.78
C PRO A 136 -1.85 -14.34 5.81
N MET A 137 -2.24 -15.57 5.47
CA MET A 137 -2.99 -16.42 6.40
C MET A 137 -2.18 -16.82 7.64
N ALA A 138 -0.86 -17.02 7.50
CA ALA A 138 0.00 -17.35 8.63
C ALA A 138 0.12 -16.17 9.59
N ALA A 139 0.25 -14.94 9.05
CA ALA A 139 0.25 -13.72 9.84
C ALA A 139 -1.08 -13.53 10.57
N TRP A 140 -2.21 -13.73 9.89
CA TRP A 140 -3.54 -13.60 10.49
C TRP A 140 -3.73 -14.55 11.68
N VAL A 141 -3.28 -15.80 11.54
CA VAL A 141 -3.30 -16.77 12.64
C VAL A 141 -2.35 -16.36 13.76
N ALA A 142 -1.12 -15.94 13.44
CA ALA A 142 -0.13 -15.52 14.43
C ALA A 142 -0.58 -14.29 15.23
N MET A 143 -1.35 -13.39 14.61
CA MET A 143 -1.94 -12.21 15.25
C MET A 143 -3.20 -12.51 16.07
N GLY A 144 -3.57 -13.78 16.25
CA GLY A 144 -4.74 -14.17 17.03
C GLY A 144 -6.07 -14.00 16.29
N LYS A 145 -6.06 -14.01 14.95
CA LYS A 145 -7.25 -13.98 14.08
C LYS A 145 -8.13 -12.71 14.27
N PRO A 146 -7.56 -11.50 14.15
CA PRO A 146 -8.32 -10.25 14.25
C PRO A 146 -9.38 -10.15 13.13
N THR A 147 -10.25 -9.13 13.21
CA THR A 147 -11.31 -8.90 12.21
C THR A 147 -10.75 -8.83 10.79
N PHE A 148 -9.66 -8.08 10.61
CA PHE A 148 -8.87 -8.13 9.39
C PHE A 148 -7.40 -7.81 9.65
N ILE A 149 -6.56 -8.19 8.69
CA ILE A 149 -5.16 -7.73 8.59
C ILE A 149 -4.87 -7.23 7.18
N ILE A 150 -3.90 -6.34 7.08
CA ILE A 150 -3.25 -5.94 5.83
C ILE A 150 -1.74 -6.00 5.99
N ASN A 151 -1.01 -6.08 4.88
CA ASN A 151 0.42 -5.86 4.92
C ASN A 151 0.72 -4.43 5.40
N ALA A 152 1.69 -4.30 6.30
CA ALA A 152 2.12 -3.03 6.86
C ALA A 152 3.51 -2.65 6.37
N ASN A 153 3.80 -1.35 6.34
CA ASN A 153 5.09 -0.77 5.98
C ASN A 153 5.64 -1.19 4.60
N PHE A 154 6.68 -0.50 4.16
CA PHE A 154 7.65 -1.06 3.23
C PHE A 154 8.69 -1.88 3.99
N PHE A 155 9.53 -2.63 3.29
CA PHE A 155 10.57 -3.44 3.92
C PHE A 155 11.88 -3.37 3.14
N ASP A 156 12.98 -3.71 3.80
CA ASP A 156 14.32 -3.64 3.22
C ASP A 156 14.54 -4.79 2.21
N VAL A 157 14.53 -4.44 0.93
CA VAL A 157 14.72 -5.38 -0.19
C VAL A 157 16.18 -5.53 -0.63
N ARG A 158 17.11 -4.80 0.01
CA ARG A 158 18.53 -4.81 -0.36
C ARG A 158 19.16 -6.20 -0.20
N GLY A 159 20.27 -6.39 -0.89
CA GLY A 159 21.06 -7.62 -0.80
C GLY A 159 21.52 -7.91 0.62
N GLN A 160 21.51 -9.19 0.98
CA GLN A 160 22.00 -9.71 2.25
C GLN A 160 23.20 -10.62 2.00
N LYS A 161 24.02 -10.89 3.03
CA LYS A 161 25.15 -11.83 2.94
C LYS A 161 24.72 -13.22 2.45
N GLY A 162 23.49 -13.62 2.76
CA GLY A 162 22.85 -14.86 2.26
C GLY A 162 22.15 -14.77 0.91
N GLY A 163 22.36 -13.70 0.15
CA GLY A 163 21.63 -13.40 -1.09
C GLY A 163 20.61 -12.30 -0.87
N ASN A 164 19.36 -12.65 -0.58
CA ASN A 164 18.29 -11.67 -0.33
C ASN A 164 17.29 -12.21 0.71
N TRP A 165 16.31 -11.38 1.07
CA TRP A 165 15.29 -11.69 2.06
C TRP A 165 14.47 -12.95 1.74
N LYS A 166 14.32 -13.34 0.46
CA LYS A 166 13.64 -14.60 0.09
C LYS A 166 14.49 -15.82 0.42
N SER A 167 15.82 -15.69 0.32
CA SER A 167 16.77 -16.77 0.60
C SER A 167 16.98 -16.98 2.10
N THR A 168 17.01 -15.89 2.88
CA THR A 168 17.17 -15.95 4.34
C THR A 168 15.84 -16.08 5.07
N GLY A 169 14.73 -15.66 4.45
CA GLY A 169 13.42 -15.54 5.09
C GLY A 169 13.32 -14.38 6.09
N CYS A 170 14.31 -13.48 6.08
CA CYS A 170 14.48 -12.41 7.06
C CYS A 170 14.55 -11.06 6.35
N THR A 171 13.87 -10.05 6.88
CA THR A 171 13.98 -8.65 6.46
C THR A 171 13.50 -7.75 7.60
N SER A 172 13.59 -6.44 7.45
CA SER A 172 13.10 -5.48 8.43
C SER A 172 12.11 -4.51 7.82
N PRO A 173 11.02 -4.16 8.54
CA PRO A 173 10.15 -3.05 8.18
C PRO A 173 10.93 -1.74 8.07
N LEU A 174 10.54 -0.89 7.11
CA LEU A 174 11.07 0.45 6.91
C LEU A 174 10.15 1.49 7.52
N GLY A 175 10.73 2.51 8.15
CA GLY A 175 10.00 3.52 8.92
C GLY A 175 9.51 2.99 10.27
N ALA A 176 8.72 3.82 10.96
CA ALA A 176 8.16 3.47 12.26
C ALA A 176 7.25 2.23 12.16
N TYR A 177 7.49 1.27 13.05
CA TYR A 177 6.70 0.03 13.20
C TYR A 177 6.68 -0.33 14.68
N VAL A 178 5.64 0.12 15.37
CA VAL A 178 5.56 0.11 16.84
C VAL A 178 4.18 -0.32 17.29
N ASP A 179 4.13 -1.21 18.27
CA ASP A 179 2.90 -1.56 18.99
C ASP A 179 3.15 -1.45 20.49
N THR A 180 2.63 -0.40 21.12
CA THR A 180 2.65 -0.25 22.58
C THR A 180 1.37 -0.78 23.22
N ALA A 181 0.30 -0.96 22.42
CA ALA A 181 -0.99 -1.48 22.87
C ALA A 181 -0.90 -2.94 23.35
N ASN A 182 0.03 -3.72 22.79
CA ASN A 182 0.26 -5.13 23.17
C ASN A 182 1.59 -5.37 23.90
N GLY A 183 2.18 -4.34 24.49
CA GLY A 183 3.41 -4.47 25.30
C GLY A 183 4.71 -4.59 24.50
N SER A 184 4.66 -4.41 23.18
CA SER A 184 5.79 -4.60 22.25
C SER A 184 6.71 -3.39 22.10
N ALA A 185 6.57 -2.36 22.95
CA ALA A 185 7.23 -1.05 22.81
C ALA A 185 8.78 -1.10 22.79
N ASN A 186 9.38 -2.17 23.30
CA ASN A 186 10.82 -2.31 23.47
C ASN A 186 11.48 -3.39 22.61
N TYR A 187 10.73 -4.15 21.80
CA TYR A 187 11.31 -5.25 21.03
C TYR A 187 12.32 -4.74 19.99
N ASN A 188 11.95 -3.71 19.22
CA ASN A 188 12.84 -3.07 18.25
C ASN A 188 14.19 -2.65 18.86
N LYS A 189 14.19 -2.12 20.09
CA LYS A 189 15.37 -1.58 20.76
C LYS A 189 16.43 -2.66 20.99
N GLN A 190 16.02 -3.92 21.14
CA GLN A 190 16.94 -5.04 21.36
C GLN A 190 17.85 -5.28 20.16
N VAL A 191 17.40 -4.97 18.94
CA VAL A 191 18.14 -5.27 17.71
C VAL A 191 18.62 -4.02 16.98
N THR A 192 17.86 -2.92 17.00
CA THR A 192 18.21 -1.69 16.27
C THR A 192 18.74 -0.58 17.18
N GLY A 193 18.62 -0.73 18.50
CA GLY A 193 18.92 0.33 19.47
C GLY A 193 17.85 1.43 19.55
N THR A 194 16.78 1.35 18.76
CA THR A 194 15.69 2.33 18.75
C THR A 194 14.36 1.67 19.14
N ARG A 195 13.48 2.38 19.85
CA ARG A 195 12.12 1.89 20.15
C ARG A 195 11.21 1.93 18.92
N VAL A 196 11.45 2.90 18.03
CA VAL A 196 10.52 3.25 16.95
C VAL A 196 10.70 2.42 15.68
N TYR A 197 11.93 2.02 15.36
CA TYR A 197 12.26 1.44 14.07
C TYR A 197 12.74 -0.01 14.20
N ALA A 198 12.05 -0.93 13.52
CA ALA A 198 12.45 -2.33 13.37
C ALA A 198 13.55 -2.51 12.29
N GLY A 199 13.83 -1.46 11.50
CA GLY A 199 14.82 -1.41 10.44
C GLY A 199 15.28 0.02 10.18
N LYS A 200 15.58 0.36 8.91
CA LYS A 200 15.93 1.73 8.52
C LYS A 200 14.71 2.64 8.60
N GLN A 201 14.94 3.91 8.92
CA GLN A 201 13.89 4.90 9.15
C GLN A 201 13.22 5.40 7.86
N ALA A 202 13.84 5.15 6.71
CA ALA A 202 13.42 5.65 5.40
C ALA A 202 13.22 4.51 4.40
N LEU A 203 12.59 4.82 3.28
CA LEU A 203 12.43 3.92 2.15
C LEU A 203 13.54 4.13 1.13
N SER A 204 14.12 3.04 0.63
CA SER A 204 14.93 3.04 -0.59
C SER A 204 14.41 1.93 -1.52
N GLY A 205 14.49 2.16 -2.84
CA GLY A 205 14.21 1.15 -3.85
C GLY A 205 15.29 0.05 -3.95
N GLY A 206 16.28 0.06 -3.05
CA GLY A 206 17.46 -0.80 -3.08
C GLY A 206 18.67 -0.17 -3.75
N ASP A 207 18.52 1.07 -4.22
CA ASP A 207 19.52 1.92 -4.87
C ASP A 207 20.24 2.87 -3.89
N GLU A 208 19.93 2.77 -2.60
CA GLU A 208 20.41 3.63 -1.52
C GLU A 208 20.02 5.11 -1.64
N VAL A 209 19.05 5.43 -2.51
CA VAL A 209 18.36 6.72 -2.51
C VAL A 209 17.20 6.63 -1.52
N TRP A 210 17.25 7.46 -0.47
CA TRP A 210 16.33 7.37 0.66
C TRP A 210 15.25 8.46 0.62
N THR A 211 14.01 8.05 0.86
CA THR A 211 12.82 8.90 0.92
C THR A 211 12.20 8.82 2.32
N ALA A 212 11.91 9.98 2.91
CA ALA A 212 11.20 10.06 4.17
C ALA A 212 9.76 9.52 4.02
N LEU A 213 9.34 8.69 4.98
CA LEU A 213 8.00 8.13 5.05
C LEU A 213 7.11 8.96 5.96
N ALA A 214 5.80 8.96 5.75
CA ALA A 214 4.83 9.41 6.74
C ALA A 214 4.50 8.28 7.72
N THR A 215 4.08 8.59 8.94
CA THR A 215 3.71 7.61 9.97
C THR A 215 2.27 7.83 10.41
N MET A 216 1.42 6.83 10.19
CA MET A 216 0.05 6.82 10.72
C MET A 216 0.05 6.19 12.12
N VAL A 217 -0.63 6.85 13.06
CA VAL A 217 -0.70 6.47 14.47
C VAL A 217 -2.15 6.20 14.86
N PHE A 218 -2.38 5.03 15.45
CA PHE A 218 -3.65 4.57 15.97
C PHE A 218 -3.57 4.52 17.50
N SER A 219 -4.01 5.58 18.15
CA SER A 219 -4.12 5.64 19.61
C SER A 219 -5.49 5.12 20.06
N GLN A 220 -5.54 4.35 21.15
CA GLN A 220 -6.82 3.81 21.61
C GLN A 220 -7.82 4.92 21.96
N GLY A 221 -9.03 4.83 21.41
CA GLY A 221 -10.11 5.79 21.69
C GLY A 221 -9.90 7.19 21.10
N SER A 222 -9.00 7.32 20.10
CA SER A 222 -8.70 8.60 19.44
C SER A 222 -8.72 8.44 17.93
N ALA A 223 -8.96 9.55 17.23
CA ALA A 223 -8.87 9.59 15.79
C ALA A 223 -7.45 9.22 15.32
N PRO A 224 -7.29 8.43 14.24
CA PRO A 224 -6.00 8.25 13.59
C PRO A 224 -5.35 9.58 13.22
N GLU A 225 -4.06 9.66 13.50
CA GLU A 225 -3.21 10.80 13.17
C GLU A 225 -2.14 10.38 12.18
N VAL A 226 -1.62 11.34 11.40
CA VAL A 226 -0.45 11.11 10.57
C VAL A 226 0.59 12.15 10.89
N ILE A 227 1.77 11.68 11.27
CA ILE A 227 2.95 12.47 11.49
C ILE A 227 3.75 12.40 10.19
N ALA A 228 4.26 13.52 9.70
CA ALA A 228 5.14 13.54 8.55
C ALA A 228 6.23 14.59 8.71
N SER A 229 7.39 14.31 8.12
CA SER A 229 8.46 15.27 8.02
C SER A 229 8.08 16.47 7.14
N ALA A 230 8.58 17.65 7.52
CA ALA A 230 8.54 18.86 6.69
C ALA A 230 9.51 18.80 5.50
N GLY A 231 10.55 17.95 5.55
CA GLY A 231 11.60 17.85 4.55
C GLY A 231 11.84 16.42 4.04
N PRO A 232 12.24 16.23 2.77
CA PRO A 232 12.35 14.92 2.14
C PRO A 232 13.47 14.02 2.73
N LYS A 233 14.39 14.59 3.51
CA LYS A 233 15.57 13.92 4.07
C LYS A 233 15.56 13.78 5.59
N ASP A 234 14.53 14.28 6.28
CA ASP A 234 14.40 14.05 7.71
C ASP A 234 13.69 12.71 7.93
N PHE A 235 14.50 11.65 7.99
CA PHE A 235 14.06 10.27 8.13
C PHE A 235 13.68 9.92 9.58
N GLY A 236 14.22 10.65 10.54
CA GLY A 236 14.08 10.37 11.97
C GLY A 236 12.93 11.12 12.65
N TYR A 237 12.21 11.98 11.94
CA TYR A 237 11.20 12.90 12.50
C TYR A 237 10.16 12.22 13.41
N ALA A 238 9.78 10.96 13.15
CA ALA A 238 8.79 10.24 13.94
C ALA A 238 9.32 9.81 15.33
N THR A 239 10.63 9.86 15.56
CA THR A 239 11.25 9.40 16.82
C THR A 239 10.71 10.16 18.03
N ALA A 240 10.92 11.48 18.08
CA ALA A 240 10.59 12.27 19.26
C ALA A 240 9.07 12.30 19.55
N PRO A 241 8.17 12.47 18.57
CA PRO A 241 6.74 12.41 18.83
C PRO A 241 6.27 11.05 19.38
N LEU A 242 6.74 9.95 18.81
CA LEU A 242 6.32 8.60 19.24
C LEU A 242 6.91 8.22 20.59
N GLU A 243 8.20 8.52 20.84
CA GLU A 243 8.77 8.31 22.17
C GLU A 243 8.08 9.19 23.22
N GLY A 244 7.70 10.42 22.87
CA GLY A 244 6.90 11.27 23.75
C GLY A 244 5.53 10.68 24.11
N LEU A 245 4.88 9.92 23.21
CA LEU A 245 3.66 9.17 23.52
C LEU A 245 3.95 7.98 24.44
N MET A 246 5.04 7.24 24.16
CA MET A 246 5.47 6.10 25.00
C MET A 246 5.80 6.54 26.43
N ASP A 247 6.54 7.63 26.58
CA ASP A 247 6.97 8.15 27.89
C ASP A 247 5.78 8.69 28.70
N LYS A 248 4.68 9.07 28.04
CA LYS A 248 3.39 9.42 28.67
C LYS A 248 2.51 8.20 28.95
N GLY A 249 2.93 6.99 28.59
CA GLY A 249 2.15 5.77 28.76
C GLY A 249 0.95 5.64 27.82
N VAL A 250 0.93 6.40 26.70
CA VAL A 250 -0.14 6.29 25.71
C VAL A 250 -0.01 4.97 24.96
N GLN A 251 -1.10 4.21 24.88
CA GLN A 251 -1.18 2.99 24.08
C GLN A 251 -1.55 3.32 22.63
N PHE A 252 -0.68 2.96 21.70
CA PHE A 252 -0.84 3.20 20.28
C PHE A 252 -0.15 2.14 19.41
N VAL A 253 -0.58 2.09 18.16
CA VAL A 253 0.12 1.41 17.06
C VAL A 253 0.57 2.44 16.04
N ALA A 254 1.79 2.33 15.52
CA ALA A 254 2.31 3.21 14.48
C ALA A 254 2.92 2.42 13.33
N VAL A 255 2.54 2.78 12.10
CA VAL A 255 3.04 2.20 10.85
C VAL A 255 3.42 3.30 9.87
N SER A 256 4.41 3.04 9.01
CA SER A 256 4.90 4.04 8.06
C SER A 256 4.61 3.68 6.62
N GLY A 257 4.43 4.70 5.79
CA GLY A 257 4.10 4.57 4.37
C GLY A 257 4.42 5.84 3.58
N LEU A 258 4.23 5.79 2.27
CA LEU A 258 4.35 6.99 1.42
C LEU A 258 3.24 7.97 1.81
N LYS A 259 3.60 9.23 1.96
CA LYS A 259 2.66 10.32 2.27
C LYS A 259 1.71 10.52 1.08
N LEU A 260 0.42 10.27 1.26
CA LEU A 260 -0.59 10.59 0.25
C LEU A 260 -1.30 11.90 0.58
N LEU A 261 -1.93 12.01 1.75
CA LEU A 261 -2.71 13.19 2.15
C LEU A 261 -2.44 13.55 3.60
N LEU A 262 -2.41 14.85 3.89
CA LEU A 262 -2.35 15.42 5.22
C LEU A 262 -3.18 16.72 5.29
N PRO A 263 -3.65 17.12 6.47
CA PRO A 263 -4.23 18.44 6.67
C PRO A 263 -3.29 19.53 6.13
N GLY A 264 -3.79 20.38 5.23
CA GLY A 264 -3.03 21.46 4.60
C GLY A 264 -2.08 21.04 3.47
N PHE A 265 -2.01 19.74 3.11
CA PHE A 265 -1.22 19.23 1.99
C PHE A 265 -2.15 18.63 0.93
N THR A 266 -2.48 19.42 -0.09
CA THR A 266 -3.45 19.04 -1.14
C THR A 266 -2.81 18.82 -2.51
N GLU A 267 -1.51 19.08 -2.64
CA GLU A 267 -0.77 18.95 -3.89
C GLU A 267 -0.75 17.51 -4.43
N GLN A 268 -0.52 17.38 -5.74
CA GLN A 268 -0.33 16.08 -6.36
C GLN A 268 1.02 15.49 -5.91
N LEU A 269 1.04 14.21 -5.60
CA LEU A 269 2.27 13.52 -5.19
C LEU A 269 3.32 13.50 -6.31
N ASN A 270 2.89 13.30 -7.57
CA ASN A 270 3.76 13.17 -8.75
C ASN A 270 4.82 12.07 -8.58
N ASP A 271 4.38 10.90 -8.10
CA ASP A 271 5.28 9.76 -7.89
C ASP A 271 5.41 8.98 -9.21
N PRO A 272 6.64 8.74 -9.72
CA PRO A 272 6.85 8.01 -10.98
C PRO A 272 6.60 6.50 -10.86
N GLY A 273 6.18 6.00 -9.69
CA GLY A 273 5.94 4.60 -9.41
C GLY A 273 4.91 3.97 -10.35
N PRO A 274 5.15 2.74 -10.83
CA PRO A 274 4.33 2.11 -11.85
C PRO A 274 2.93 1.75 -11.33
N ALA A 275 1.99 1.48 -12.23
CA ALA A 275 0.72 0.87 -11.83
C ALA A 275 0.97 -0.54 -11.27
N ALA A 276 0.41 -0.83 -10.09
CA ALA A 276 0.51 -2.12 -9.42
C ALA A 276 -0.66 -2.28 -8.43
N ALA A 277 -0.83 -3.49 -7.88
CA ALA A 277 -1.70 -3.66 -6.72
C ALA A 277 -1.21 -2.79 -5.56
N ARG A 278 -2.12 -2.14 -4.83
CA ARG A 278 -1.79 -1.20 -3.76
C ARG A 278 -2.46 -1.60 -2.47
N THR A 279 -1.77 -1.33 -1.36
CA THR A 279 -2.37 -1.30 -0.04
C THR A 279 -2.24 0.11 0.51
N ALA A 280 -3.31 0.66 1.06
CA ALA A 280 -3.25 1.97 1.70
C ALA A 280 -4.29 2.15 2.79
N LEU A 281 -4.04 3.19 3.59
CA LEU A 281 -4.88 3.62 4.69
C LEU A 281 -5.24 5.09 4.48
N GLY A 282 -6.52 5.41 4.62
CA GLY A 282 -7.06 6.75 4.61
C GLY A 282 -7.97 6.96 5.80
N TYR A 283 -7.95 8.13 6.42
CA TYR A 283 -8.87 8.52 7.49
C TYR A 283 -9.58 9.82 7.11
N LYS A 284 -10.91 9.78 7.16
CA LYS A 284 -11.80 10.93 6.94
C LYS A 284 -12.30 11.41 8.29
N SER A 285 -11.67 12.46 8.80
CA SER A 285 -11.95 13.05 10.11
C SER A 285 -13.38 13.60 10.19
N ALA A 286 -13.92 14.12 9.08
CA ALA A 286 -15.27 14.71 9.04
C ALA A 286 -16.41 13.72 9.38
N THR A 287 -16.21 12.44 9.10
CA THR A 287 -17.21 11.38 9.31
C THR A 287 -16.72 10.25 10.22
N ASP A 288 -15.52 10.39 10.79
CA ASP A 288 -14.83 9.39 11.59
C ASP A 288 -14.77 8.01 10.89
N GLU A 289 -14.27 8.02 9.65
CA GLU A 289 -14.20 6.83 8.79
C GLU A 289 -12.75 6.44 8.50
N LEU A 290 -12.36 5.21 8.87
CA LEU A 290 -11.13 4.59 8.37
C LEU A 290 -11.44 3.86 7.07
N MET A 291 -10.63 4.10 6.05
CA MET A 291 -10.73 3.54 4.72
C MET A 291 -9.46 2.75 4.39
N VAL A 292 -9.60 1.46 4.13
CA VAL A 292 -8.51 0.56 3.75
C VAL A 292 -8.68 0.19 2.29
N PHE A 293 -7.70 0.53 1.47
CA PHE A 293 -7.69 0.11 0.07
C PHE A 293 -6.73 -1.06 -0.10
N GLN A 294 -7.14 -2.12 -0.81
CA GLN A 294 -6.25 -3.21 -1.22
C GLN A 294 -6.53 -3.65 -2.67
N GLY A 295 -5.47 -3.97 -3.41
CA GLY A 295 -5.55 -4.63 -4.70
C GLY A 295 -5.50 -3.69 -5.92
N GLY A 296 -6.13 -4.13 -7.00
CA GLY A 296 -6.24 -3.42 -8.27
C GLY A 296 -4.91 -3.21 -9.02
N SER A 297 -4.88 -2.22 -9.92
CA SER A 297 -3.67 -1.78 -10.64
C SER A 297 -3.66 -0.27 -10.79
N TYR A 298 -2.97 0.41 -9.87
CA TYR A 298 -3.00 1.86 -9.71
C TYR A 298 -1.60 2.42 -9.44
N THR A 299 -1.33 3.64 -9.92
CA THR A 299 -0.14 4.41 -9.50
C THR A 299 -0.34 4.97 -8.09
N PRO A 300 0.73 5.45 -7.41
CA PRO A 300 0.56 6.13 -6.12
C PRO A 300 -0.30 7.39 -6.23
N ASP A 301 -0.19 8.13 -7.34
CA ASP A 301 -1.05 9.28 -7.65
C ASP A 301 -2.53 8.89 -7.77
N ASN A 302 -2.87 7.78 -8.43
CA ASN A 302 -4.25 7.32 -8.47
C ASN A 302 -4.78 7.01 -7.07
N LEU A 303 -3.96 6.44 -6.19
CA LEU A 303 -4.40 6.14 -4.82
C LEU A 303 -4.60 7.40 -3.99
N GLN A 304 -3.76 8.43 -4.19
CA GLN A 304 -3.97 9.76 -3.63
C GLN A 304 -5.30 10.36 -4.13
N ASP A 305 -5.58 10.25 -5.43
CA ASP A 305 -6.76 10.81 -6.08
C ASP A 305 -8.06 10.10 -5.66
N LEU A 306 -8.00 8.80 -5.37
CA LEU A 306 -9.13 8.04 -4.82
C LEU A 306 -9.51 8.59 -3.44
N TYR A 307 -8.52 8.68 -2.54
CA TYR A 307 -8.77 9.20 -1.19
C TYR A 307 -9.20 10.66 -1.21
N ARG A 308 -8.59 11.50 -2.06
CA ARG A 308 -8.99 12.89 -2.24
C ARG A 308 -10.44 12.99 -2.71
N GLY A 309 -10.84 12.19 -3.70
CA GLY A 309 -12.21 12.13 -4.19
C GLY A 309 -13.22 11.73 -3.12
N LEU A 310 -12.86 10.81 -2.23
CA LEU A 310 -13.71 10.36 -1.12
C LEU A 310 -13.74 11.32 0.08
N GLY A 311 -12.94 12.38 0.04
CA GLY A 311 -12.85 13.40 1.09
C GLY A 311 -12.02 12.97 2.29
N VAL A 312 -11.10 12.03 2.13
CA VAL A 312 -10.11 11.64 3.15
C VAL A 312 -9.09 12.77 3.31
N ASP A 313 -8.78 13.13 4.55
CA ASP A 313 -7.83 14.21 4.89
C ASP A 313 -6.44 13.70 5.34
N LYS A 314 -6.35 12.43 5.73
CA LYS A 314 -5.09 11.79 6.14
C LYS A 314 -4.93 10.47 5.42
N ALA A 315 -3.87 10.27 4.64
CA ALA A 315 -3.67 9.00 3.95
C ALA A 315 -2.19 8.65 3.76
N ILE A 316 -1.88 7.36 3.86
CA ILE A 316 -0.57 6.79 3.55
C ILE A 316 -0.71 5.56 2.64
N ALA A 317 0.22 5.37 1.71
CA ALA A 317 0.35 4.12 0.96
C ALA A 317 1.37 3.20 1.63
N LEU A 318 1.00 1.93 1.77
CA LEU A 318 1.86 0.87 2.29
C LEU A 318 2.50 0.12 1.11
N ASP A 319 3.28 -0.92 1.40
CA ASP A 319 3.88 -1.71 0.33
C ASP A 319 2.82 -2.33 -0.59
N GLY A 320 3.12 -2.33 -1.88
CA GLY A 320 2.21 -2.76 -2.94
C GLY A 320 2.78 -3.88 -3.78
N GLY A 321 2.42 -3.92 -5.05
CA GLY A 321 2.76 -5.01 -5.96
C GLY A 321 2.33 -6.35 -5.38
N SER A 322 3.17 -7.38 -5.51
CA SER A 322 2.87 -8.71 -4.96
C SER A 322 2.82 -8.78 -3.42
N SER A 323 3.17 -7.69 -2.72
CA SER A 323 3.03 -7.59 -1.26
C SER A 323 1.63 -7.15 -0.83
N SER A 324 0.85 -6.54 -1.75
CA SER A 324 -0.50 -6.05 -1.49
C SER A 324 -1.42 -7.20 -1.08
N ALA A 325 -1.82 -7.25 0.19
CA ALA A 325 -2.61 -8.34 0.74
C ALA A 325 -3.59 -7.89 1.83
N ILE A 326 -4.76 -8.52 1.86
CA ILE A 326 -5.77 -8.39 2.91
C ILE A 326 -6.28 -9.77 3.32
N VAL A 327 -6.47 -9.98 4.62
CA VAL A 327 -7.26 -11.10 5.15
C VAL A 327 -8.37 -10.53 5.99
N LEU A 328 -9.61 -10.85 5.67
CA LEU A 328 -10.81 -10.30 6.29
C LEU A 328 -11.76 -11.44 6.67
N ARG A 329 -12.21 -11.45 7.92
CA ARG A 329 -13.24 -12.38 8.40
C ARG A 329 -14.58 -12.12 7.72
N ARG A 330 -15.16 -13.14 7.10
CA ARG A 330 -16.47 -13.05 6.45
C ARG A 330 -17.61 -13.02 7.48
N ASP A 331 -17.40 -13.60 8.65
CA ASP A 331 -18.37 -13.68 9.75
C ASP A 331 -18.34 -12.46 10.69
N ALA A 332 -17.47 -11.48 10.43
CA ALA A 332 -17.34 -10.28 11.28
C ALA A 332 -18.48 -9.26 11.11
N GLY A 333 -19.54 -9.59 10.36
CA GLY A 333 -20.74 -8.77 10.25
C GLY A 333 -20.61 -7.55 9.32
N GLY A 334 -19.79 -7.64 8.28
CA GLY A 334 -19.63 -6.59 7.28
C GLY A 334 -20.60 -6.68 6.10
N MET A 335 -20.82 -5.54 5.45
CA MET A 335 -21.61 -5.40 4.23
C MET A 335 -20.71 -5.43 2.98
N TRP A 336 -21.19 -6.01 1.89
CA TRP A 336 -20.49 -6.06 0.60
C TRP A 336 -21.29 -5.29 -0.45
N ALA A 337 -20.62 -4.48 -1.27
CA ALA A 337 -21.23 -3.71 -2.36
C ALA A 337 -20.31 -3.64 -3.60
N GLY A 338 -20.81 -3.02 -4.68
CA GLY A 338 -20.10 -2.94 -5.95
C GLY A 338 -20.14 -4.26 -6.73
N TYR A 339 -18.98 -4.73 -7.20
CA TYR A 339 -18.83 -5.97 -7.97
C TYR A 339 -18.96 -7.26 -7.12
N GLY A 340 -20.00 -7.33 -6.29
CA GLY A 340 -20.33 -8.50 -5.45
C GLY A 340 -19.28 -8.82 -4.38
N SER A 341 -19.38 -10.01 -3.78
CA SER A 341 -18.35 -10.52 -2.86
C SER A 341 -17.24 -11.21 -3.66
N PRO A 342 -15.99 -10.71 -3.64
CA PRO A 342 -14.89 -11.30 -4.39
C PRO A 342 -14.52 -12.69 -3.84
N LYS A 343 -13.97 -13.52 -4.72
CA LYS A 343 -13.19 -14.70 -4.37
C LYS A 343 -11.73 -14.28 -4.35
N GLY A 344 -11.15 -14.17 -3.16
CA GLY A 344 -9.73 -13.94 -3.03
C GLY A 344 -8.95 -15.19 -3.43
N ASN A 345 -7.68 -14.99 -3.78
CA ASN A 345 -6.82 -16.05 -4.31
C ASN A 345 -6.16 -16.95 -3.25
N CYS A 346 -6.31 -16.62 -1.97
CA CYS A 346 -5.92 -17.45 -0.84
C CYS A 346 -7.08 -17.70 0.13
N ASP A 347 -8.31 -17.55 -0.34
CA ASP A 347 -9.54 -17.66 0.43
C ASP A 347 -9.64 -18.94 1.26
N THR A 348 -10.35 -18.82 2.39
CA THR A 348 -10.87 -19.96 3.13
C THR A 348 -12.39 -19.84 3.22
N THR A 349 -13.06 -20.85 3.75
CA THR A 349 -14.50 -20.78 4.03
C THR A 349 -14.87 -19.61 4.94
N TYR A 350 -13.96 -19.16 5.80
CA TYR A 350 -14.22 -18.17 6.84
C TYR A 350 -13.65 -16.78 6.55
N THR A 351 -12.75 -16.67 5.57
CA THR A 351 -12.01 -15.43 5.29
C THR A 351 -11.99 -15.10 3.80
N LEU A 352 -12.18 -13.83 3.47
CA LEU A 352 -11.61 -13.28 2.24
C LEU A 352 -10.10 -13.15 2.49
N CYS A 353 -9.29 -13.81 1.69
CA CYS A 353 -7.85 -13.63 1.61
C CYS A 353 -7.50 -13.33 0.16
N ASP A 354 -7.19 -12.07 -0.10
CA ASP A 354 -6.73 -11.62 -1.40
C ASP A 354 -5.32 -11.06 -1.30
N ALA A 355 -4.42 -11.56 -2.15
CA ALA A 355 -3.03 -11.16 -2.17
C ALA A 355 -2.48 -11.18 -3.59
N ALA A 356 -2.02 -10.05 -4.14
CA ALA A 356 -1.71 -9.89 -5.56
C ALA A 356 -0.66 -10.87 -6.18
N GLY A 357 0.03 -11.68 -5.36
CA GLY A 357 0.96 -12.74 -5.78
C GLY A 357 0.41 -14.18 -5.73
N GLY A 358 -0.91 -14.38 -5.76
CA GLY A 358 -1.53 -15.72 -5.70
C GLY A 358 -1.74 -16.16 -4.24
N VAL A 359 -0.76 -16.83 -3.64
CA VAL A 359 -0.85 -17.22 -2.21
C VAL A 359 -0.29 -16.16 -1.25
N GLY A 360 0.03 -14.99 -1.79
CA GLY A 360 0.66 -13.88 -1.08
C GLY A 360 2.14 -14.06 -0.80
N ARG A 361 2.87 -12.95 -0.87
CA ARG A 361 4.28 -12.85 -0.48
C ARG A 361 4.40 -12.97 1.04
N ALA A 362 5.48 -13.60 1.53
CA ALA A 362 5.82 -13.56 2.95
C ALA A 362 6.45 -12.20 3.29
N LEU A 363 5.92 -11.52 4.31
CA LEU A 363 6.28 -10.14 4.67
C LEU A 363 6.60 -10.01 6.16
N PRO A 364 7.47 -9.07 6.55
CA PRO A 364 7.90 -8.88 7.94
C PRO A 364 6.92 -8.09 8.80
N SER A 365 5.94 -7.44 8.18
CA SER A 365 5.10 -6.45 8.84
C SER A 365 3.64 -6.60 8.45
N TRP A 366 2.79 -6.68 9.47
CA TRP A 366 1.36 -6.90 9.35
C TRP A 366 0.63 -6.05 10.37
N LEU A 367 -0.41 -5.36 9.91
CA LEU A 367 -1.29 -4.52 10.73
C LEU A 367 -2.65 -5.18 10.79
N GLY A 368 -3.13 -5.42 12.01
CA GLY A 368 -4.43 -6.01 12.28
C GLY A 368 -5.34 -5.05 13.00
N PHE A 369 -6.63 -5.29 12.85
CA PHE A 369 -7.69 -4.56 13.52
C PHE A 369 -8.74 -5.53 14.03
N SER A 370 -9.12 -5.38 15.29
CA SER A 370 -10.18 -6.18 15.93
C SER A 370 -11.45 -5.38 16.10
#